data_AF-A0A968KGD6-F1
#
_entry.id   AF-A0A968KGD6-F1
#
_cell.length_a   1.000
_cell.length_b   1.000
_cell.length_c   1.000
_cell.angle_alpha   90.00
_cell.angle_beta   90.00
_cell.angle_gamma   90.00
#
_symmetry.space_group_name_H-M   'P 1'
#
loop_
_entity.id
_entity.type
_entity.pdbx_description
1 polymer ?
#
loop_
_entity_poly.entity_id
_entity_poly.type
_entity_poly.pdbx_seq_one_letter_code
_entity_poly.pdbx_strand_id
1 'polypeptide(L)' 'IPPLVDGLIACYGDYLREVILVDDNSTDGTAEVGEELSRRDARVRVIRRPMPNGVGRALRDGFAAVRGDYVLTL' A
#
# COMPACT_ATOMS: atom_id res chain seq x y z
N ILE A 1 4.47 -0.22 9.33
CA ILE A 1 3.35 -0.40 8.36
C ILE A 1 2.09 -0.95 9.02
N PRO A 2 2.10 -2.06 9.79
CA PRO A 2 0.85 -2.64 10.32
C PRO A 2 -0.02 -1.69 11.15
N PRO A 3 0.51 -0.91 12.13
CA PRO A 3 -0.32 0.01 12.91
C PRO A 3 -1.00 1.10 12.07
N LEU A 4 -0.34 1.53 10.99
CA LEU A 4 -0.91 2.52 10.07
C LEU A 4 -2.08 1.92 9.29
N VAL A 5 -1.89 0.73 8.71
CA VAL A 5 -2.93 0.05 7.93
C VAL A 5 -4.13 -0.31 8.82
N ASP A 6 -3.87 -0.91 9.98
CA ASP A 6 -4.91 -1.26 10.95
C ASP A 6 -5.67 -0.01 11.43
N GLY A 7 -4.96 1.10 11.66
CA GLY A 7 -5.56 2.39 12.01
C GLY A 7 -6.45 2.97 10.90
N LEU A 8 -5.97 2.97 9.66
CA LEU A 8 -6.76 3.45 8.50
C LEU A 8 -8.04 2.63 8.32
N ILE A 9 -7.92 1.30 8.42
CA ILE A 9 -9.07 0.38 8.36
C ILE A 9 -10.07 0.69 9.47
N ALA A 10 -9.60 0.86 10.71
CA ALA A 10 -10.47 1.16 11.85
C ALA A 10 -11.14 2.53 11.74
N CYS A 11 -10.43 3.56 11.25
CA CYS A 11 -10.95 4.92 11.13
C CYS A 11 -11.96 5.09 10.00
N TYR A 12 -11.68 4.51 8.82
CA TYR A 12 -12.50 4.72 7.63
C TYR A 12 -13.52 3.61 7.39
N GLY A 13 -13.32 2.40 7.92
CA GLY A 13 -14.27 1.31 7.83
C GLY A 13 -14.71 1.03 6.39
N ASP A 14 -16.02 1.09 6.15
CA ASP A 14 -16.64 0.83 4.85
C ASP A 14 -16.35 1.91 3.79
N TYR A 15 -15.89 3.09 4.21
CA TYR A 15 -15.47 4.15 3.27
C TYR A 15 -14.08 3.89 2.68
N LEU A 16 -13.30 2.98 3.26
CA LEU A 16 -11.98 2.61 2.75
C LEU A 16 -12.09 1.48 1.74
N ARG A 17 -11.94 1.82 0.45
CA ARG A 17 -12.06 0.84 -0.65
C ARG A 17 -10.82 -0.05 -0.80
N GLU A 18 -9.64 0.54 -0.84
CA GLU A 18 -8.38 -0.20 -0.99
C GLU A 18 -7.23 0.55 -0.33
N VAL A 19 -6.21 -0.20 0.08
CA VAL A 19 -4.92 0.31 0.56
C VAL A 19 -3.84 -0.29 -0.33
N ILE A 20 -3.15 0.56 -1.09
CA ILE A 20 -2.07 0.14 -1.98
C ILE A 20 -0.75 0.46 -1.30
N LEU A 21 -0.05 -0.57 -0.84
CA LEU A 21 1.30 -0.47 -0.31
C LEU A 21 2.29 -0.58 -1.48
N VAL A 22 3.03 0.48 -1.75
CA VAL A 22 4.08 0.46 -2.78
C VAL A 22 5.43 0.26 -2.10
N ASP A 23 5.98 -0.95 -2.22
CA ASP A 23 7.33 -1.26 -1.76
C ASP A 23 8.35 -0.80 -2.81
N ASP A 24 9.21 0.13 -2.41
CA ASP A 24 10.19 0.78 -3.28
C ASP A 24 11.56 0.10 -3.22
N ASN A 25 11.57 -1.22 -3.40
CA ASN A 25 12.74 -2.09 -3.33
C ASN A 25 13.40 -2.11 -1.94
N SER A 26 12.60 -2.39 -0.90
CA SER A 26 13.12 -2.52 0.47
C SER A 26 13.97 -3.79 0.63
N THR A 27 14.92 -3.78 1.56
CA THR A 27 15.84 -4.91 1.81
C THR A 27 15.72 -5.50 3.22
N ASP A 28 14.76 -5.01 4.02
CA ASP A 28 14.65 -5.24 5.46
C ASP A 28 13.41 -6.03 5.88
N GLY A 29 12.75 -6.72 4.94
CA GLY A 29 11.53 -7.48 5.20
C GLY A 29 10.23 -6.67 5.06
N THR A 30 10.31 -5.38 4.71
CA THR A 30 9.15 -4.49 4.58
C THR A 30 8.11 -5.04 3.61
N ALA A 31 8.55 -5.59 2.47
CA ALA A 31 7.65 -6.13 1.46
C ALA A 31 6.89 -7.36 1.99
N GLU A 32 7.55 -8.22 2.78
CA GLU A 32 6.95 -9.43 3.38
C GLU A 32 5.87 -9.06 4.41
N VAL A 33 6.11 -8.01 5.21
CA VAL A 33 5.12 -7.47 6.14
C VAL A 33 3.89 -6.96 5.39
N GLY A 34 4.07 -6.27 4.26
CA GLY A 34 2.97 -5.84 3.41
C GLY A 34 2.15 -7.02 2.86
N GLU A 35 2.82 -8.08 2.41
CA GLU A 35 2.15 -9.27 1.88
C GLU A 35 1.38 -10.04 2.97
N GLU A 36 1.86 -10.02 4.21
CA GLU A 36 1.10 -10.61 5.30
C GLU A 36 -0.19 -9.82 5.60
N LEU A 37 -0.14 -8.49 5.47
CA LEU A 37 -1.35 -7.66 5.60
C LEU A 37 -2.34 -7.90 4.45
N SER A 38 -1.86 -8.11 3.21
CA SER A 38 -2.73 -8.42 2.06
C SER A 38 -3.45 -9.77 2.23
N ARG A 39 -2.85 -10.73 2.93
CA ARG A 39 -3.52 -12.00 3.29
C ARG A 39 -4.58 -11.83 4.37
N ARG A 40 -4.37 -10.89 5.31
CA ARG A 40 -5.28 -10.63 6.43
C ARG A 40 -6.50 -9.79 6.04
N ASP A 41 -6.35 -8.86 5.10
CA ASP A 41 -7.42 -7.99 4.64
C ASP A 41 -7.39 -7.81 3.12
N ALA A 42 -8.48 -8.20 2.45
CA ALA A 42 -8.59 -8.20 0.99
C ALA A 42 -8.54 -6.80 0.35
N ARG A 43 -8.69 -5.73 1.15
CA ARG A 43 -8.53 -4.34 0.69
C ARG A 43 -7.06 -3.95 0.53
N VAL A 44 -6.14 -4.67 1.17
CA VAL A 44 -4.71 -4.37 1.14
C VAL A 44 -4.05 -5.07 -0.05
N ARG A 45 -3.31 -4.31 -0.86
CA ARG A 45 -2.57 -4.82 -2.02
C ARG A 45 -1.14 -4.29 -1.96
N VAL A 46 -0.18 -5.10 -2.38
CA VAL A 46 1.24 -4.73 -2.42
C VAL A 46 1.71 -4.62 -3.87
N ILE A 47 2.46 -3.57 -4.17
CA ILE A 47 3.20 -3.41 -5.42
C ILE A 47 4.68 -3.42 -5.07
N ARG A 48 5.39 -4.47 -5.46
CA ARG A 48 6.84 -4.57 -5.31
C ARG A 48 7.52 -3.96 -6.54
N ARG A 49 8.27 -2.87 -6.33
CA ARG A 49 8.99 -2.19 -7.41
C ARG A 49 10.45 -2.65 -7.47
N PRO A 50 11.00 -2.87 -8.67
CA PRO A 50 12.43 -3.07 -8.84
C PRO A 50 13.17 -1.72 -8.77
N MET A 51 14.50 -1.77 -8.63
CA MET A 51 15.37 -0.61 -8.80
C MET A 51 15.17 0.07 -10.18
N PRO A 52 15.37 1.40 -10.28
CA PRO A 52 15.77 2.31 -9.20
C PRO A 52 14.60 2.72 -8.30
N ASN A 53 14.94 2.95 -7.03
CA ASN A 53 14.05 3.52 -6.05
C ASN A 53 13.77 5.02 -6.32
N GLY A 54 12.72 5.54 -5.70
CA GLY A 54 12.36 6.95 -5.68
C GLY A 54 10.88 7.18 -5.45
N VAL A 55 10.55 8.06 -4.49
CA VAL A 55 9.16 8.37 -4.09
C VAL A 55 8.26 8.75 -5.26
N GLY A 56 8.74 9.55 -6.21
CA GLY A 56 7.94 9.94 -7.38
C GLY A 56 7.66 8.78 -8.35
N ARG A 57 8.52 7.77 -8.40
CA ARG A 57 8.27 6.54 -9.18
C ARG A 57 7.31 5.62 -8.43
N ALA A 58 7.46 5.52 -7.12
CA ALA A 58 6.55 4.77 -6.26
C ALA A 58 5.12 5.32 -6.32
N LEU A 59 4.95 6.64 -6.17
CA LEU A 59 3.66 7.30 -6.28
C LEU A 59 3.02 7.10 -7.66
N ARG A 60 3.80 7.20 -8.74
CA ARG A 60 3.32 6.97 -10.11
C ARG A 60 2.76 5.56 -10.28
N ASP A 61 3.49 4.55 -9.84
CA ASP A 61 3.07 3.15 -9.96
C ASP A 61 1.87 2.85 -9.05
N GLY A 62 1.83 3.47 -7.86
CA GLY A 62 0.68 3.43 -6.95
C GLY A 62 -0.58 4.02 -7.60
N PHE A 63 -0.50 5.25 -8.12
CA PHE A 63 -1.62 5.92 -8.79
C PHE A 63 -2.11 5.17 -10.03
N ALA A 64 -1.21 4.57 -10.81
CA ALA A 64 -1.59 3.76 -11.97
C ALA A 64 -2.38 2.49 -11.59
N ALA A 65 -2.26 2.03 -10.34
CA ALA A 65 -2.92 0.83 -9.85
C ALA A 65 -4.21 1.08 -9.03
N VAL A 66 -4.51 2.35 -8.73
CA VAL A 66 -5.73 2.78 -8.04
C VAL A 66 -6.94 2.44 -8.89
N ARG A 67 -8.00 2.00 -8.21
CA ARG A 67 -9.31 1.73 -8.81
C ARG A 67 -10.38 2.68 -8.26
N GLY A 68 -10.13 3.36 -7.14
CA GLY A 68 -11.09 4.25 -6.46
C GLY A 68 -11.18 5.64 -7.10
N ASP A 69 -12.27 6.35 -6.79
CA ASP A 69 -12.55 7.68 -7.35
C ASP A 69 -11.75 8.80 -6.67
N TYR A 70 -11.33 8.57 -5.42
CA TYR A 70 -10.54 9.51 -4.61
C TYR A 70 -9.29 8.84 -4.09
N VAL A 71 -8.21 9.63 -3.98
CA VAL A 71 -6.90 9.15 -3.53
C VAL A 71 -6.39 10.02 -2.39
N LEU A 72 -5.97 9.37 -1.32
CA LEU A 72 -5.20 9.94 -0.23
C LEU A 72 -3.83 9.28 -0.20
N THR A 73 -2.77 10.07 -0.28
CA THR A 73 -1.38 9.58 -0.17
C THR A 73 -0.76 10.02 1.14
N LEU A 74 0.03 9.13 1.74
CA LEU A 74 0.69 9.30 3.03
C LEU A 74 2.17 8.90 2.89
#